data_AF-A0A3T1ASV5-F1
#
_entry.id   AF-A0A3T1ASV5-F1
#
_cell.length_a   1.000
_cell.length_b   1.000
_cell.length_c   1.000
_cell.angle_alpha   90.00
_cell.angle_beta   90.00
_cell.angle_gamma   90.00
#
_symmetry.space_group_name_H-M   'P 1'
#
loop_
_entity.id
_entity.type
_entity.pdbx_description
1 polymer ?
#
loop_
_entity_poly.entity_id
_entity_poly.type
_entity_poly.pdbx_seq_one_letter_code
_entity_poly.pdbx_strand_id
1 'polypeptide(L)'
;MDRIAAGQMPEGGWPASAEGAVPSVDATCFRLAELDDLGSLRGPVVERALNWLAAAQRGDGTWQEHEALAGEAPPWAMPGDPEATLYLTSVAGFWLTAAAVEADPYQTRSPYGEALARAAAWVVSQLHPDGTWPSFLAAGWHSAGLLHQRQFFYESARVQMVLGERLPDMAPADVASMAAALRRVNLGDDWLLQNARKRLAETQRIDGGWDSNEGPLFDVNITLTALRACR
;
A
#
# COMPACT_ATOMS: atom_id res chain seq x y z
N MET A 1 0.43 -13.58 -14.59
CA MET A 1 0.15 -12.43 -15.45
C MET A 1 -1.19 -12.57 -16.17
N ASP A 2 -1.35 -13.54 -17.07
CA ASP A 2 -2.56 -13.66 -17.92
C ASP A 2 -3.88 -13.76 -17.13
N ARG A 3 -3.91 -14.52 -16.03
CA ARG A 3 -5.10 -14.61 -15.15
C ARG A 3 -5.46 -13.28 -14.50
N ILE A 4 -4.46 -12.51 -14.06
CA ILE A 4 -4.68 -11.19 -13.44
C ILE A 4 -5.19 -10.22 -14.52
N ALA A 5 -4.53 -10.19 -15.67
CA ALA A 5 -4.92 -9.35 -16.80
C ALA A 5 -6.35 -9.63 -17.29
N ALA A 6 -6.77 -10.91 -17.31
CA ALA A 6 -8.12 -11.31 -17.75
C ALA A 6 -9.24 -10.79 -16.85
N GLY A 7 -8.95 -10.47 -15.58
CA GLY A 7 -9.93 -9.89 -14.65
C GLY A 7 -10.03 -8.36 -14.69
N GLN A 8 -9.20 -7.68 -15.49
CA GLN A 8 -9.16 -6.22 -15.54
C GLN A 8 -10.36 -5.68 -16.35
N MET A 9 -11.10 -4.75 -15.77
CA MET A 9 -12.25 -4.13 -16.43
C MET A 9 -11.83 -3.20 -17.58
N PRO A 10 -12.73 -2.86 -18.53
CA PRO A 10 -12.44 -1.92 -19.62
C PRO A 10 -11.89 -0.56 -19.14
N GLU A 11 -12.37 -0.08 -17.99
CA GLU A 11 -11.96 1.16 -17.33
C GLU A 11 -10.50 1.13 -16.83
N GLY A 12 -9.97 -0.07 -16.54
CA GLY A 12 -8.58 -0.29 -16.10
C GLY A 12 -8.44 -0.79 -14.66
N GLY A 13 -9.45 -0.62 -13.81
CA GLY A 13 -9.48 -1.21 -12.46
C GLY A 13 -9.89 -2.69 -12.47
N TRP A 14 -9.84 -3.32 -11.29
CA TRP A 14 -10.41 -4.65 -11.05
C TRP A 14 -11.62 -4.56 -10.13
N PRO A 15 -12.62 -5.45 -10.30
CA PRO A 15 -13.77 -5.49 -9.41
C PRO A 15 -13.41 -6.12 -8.05
N ALA A 16 -14.19 -5.80 -7.01
CA ALA A 16 -14.04 -6.38 -5.68
C ALA A 16 -14.33 -7.89 -5.65
N SER A 17 -15.26 -8.34 -6.49
CA SER A 17 -15.64 -9.73 -6.67
C SER A 17 -15.60 -10.13 -8.15
N ALA A 18 -15.48 -11.44 -8.44
CA ALA A 18 -15.37 -11.92 -9.82
C ALA A 18 -16.59 -11.56 -10.71
N GLU A 19 -17.75 -11.32 -10.10
CA GLU A 19 -18.99 -10.92 -10.76
C GLU A 19 -19.28 -9.41 -10.63
N GLY A 20 -18.37 -8.64 -10.02
CA GLY A 20 -18.54 -7.23 -9.75
C GLY A 20 -18.64 -6.38 -11.03
N ALA A 21 -19.58 -5.44 -11.03
CA ALA A 21 -19.85 -4.58 -12.18
C ALA A 21 -19.15 -3.20 -12.12
N VAL A 22 -18.43 -2.91 -11.04
CA VAL A 22 -17.69 -1.66 -10.85
C VAL A 22 -16.26 -1.95 -10.38
N PRO A 23 -15.27 -1.17 -10.83
CA PRO A 23 -13.91 -1.33 -10.34
C PRO A 23 -13.79 -0.86 -8.89
N SER A 24 -13.00 -1.58 -8.11
CA SER A 24 -12.69 -1.31 -6.71
C SER A 24 -11.28 -0.77 -6.55
N VAL A 25 -11.12 0.21 -5.67
CA VAL A 25 -9.82 0.80 -5.34
C VAL A 25 -8.93 -0.21 -4.63
N ASP A 26 -9.45 -0.88 -3.60
CA ASP A 26 -8.73 -1.89 -2.81
C ASP A 26 -8.32 -3.07 -3.70
N ALA A 27 -9.25 -3.63 -4.48
CA ALA A 27 -8.97 -4.74 -5.37
C ALA A 27 -7.92 -4.37 -6.43
N THR A 28 -7.97 -3.15 -6.95
CA THR A 28 -6.96 -2.67 -7.92
C THR A 28 -5.59 -2.53 -7.27
N CYS A 29 -5.50 -1.97 -6.06
CA CYS A 29 -4.25 -1.89 -5.31
C CYS A 29 -3.69 -3.28 -4.97
N PHE A 30 -4.56 -4.23 -4.62
CA PHE A 30 -4.19 -5.62 -4.39
C PHE A 30 -3.62 -6.27 -5.67
N ARG A 31 -4.25 -6.08 -6.83
CA ARG A 31 -3.71 -6.59 -8.10
C ARG A 31 -2.39 -5.92 -8.50
N LEU A 32 -2.19 -4.64 -8.21
CA LEU A 32 -0.89 -3.99 -8.40
C LEU A 32 0.19 -4.64 -7.54
N ALA A 33 -0.13 -5.01 -6.29
CA ALA A 33 0.76 -5.79 -5.44
C ALA A 33 1.13 -7.12 -6.09
N GLU A 34 0.14 -7.91 -6.52
CA GLU A 34 0.41 -9.20 -7.18
C GLU A 34 1.23 -9.05 -8.48
N LEU A 35 1.06 -7.95 -9.23
CA LEU A 35 1.84 -7.68 -10.44
C LEU A 35 3.28 -7.28 -10.09
N ASP A 36 3.49 -6.50 -9.02
CA ASP A 36 4.82 -6.20 -8.48
C ASP A 36 5.53 -7.48 -8.01
N ASP A 37 4.80 -8.39 -7.34
CA ASP A 37 5.29 -9.71 -6.91
C ASP A 37 5.77 -10.55 -8.11
N LEU A 38 5.12 -10.41 -9.27
CA LEU A 38 5.47 -11.10 -10.51
C LEU A 38 6.59 -10.39 -11.30
N GLY A 39 7.08 -9.24 -10.82
CA GLY A 39 8.39 -8.70 -11.16
C GLY A 39 8.42 -7.35 -11.86
N SER A 40 7.29 -6.65 -12.08
CA SER A 40 7.31 -5.27 -12.57
C SER A 40 5.97 -4.54 -12.45
N LEU A 41 6.00 -3.25 -12.11
CA LEU A 41 4.89 -2.31 -12.31
C LEU A 41 4.94 -1.63 -13.69
N ARG A 42 5.27 -2.37 -14.75
CA ARG A 42 5.32 -1.84 -16.12
C ARG A 42 4.45 -2.64 -17.07
N GLY A 43 4.09 -2.00 -18.18
CA GLY A 43 3.33 -2.60 -19.27
C GLY A 43 1.86 -2.21 -19.26
N PRO A 44 1.11 -2.59 -20.31
CA PRO A 44 -0.18 -1.99 -20.63
C PRO A 44 -1.25 -2.25 -19.58
N VAL A 45 -1.23 -3.41 -18.93
CA VAL A 45 -2.18 -3.75 -17.85
C VAL A 45 -1.96 -2.85 -16.64
N VAL A 46 -0.70 -2.69 -16.21
CA VAL A 46 -0.35 -1.82 -15.08
C VAL A 46 -0.60 -0.35 -15.41
N GLU A 47 -0.24 0.10 -16.61
CA GLU A 47 -0.49 1.48 -17.05
C GLU A 47 -1.98 1.83 -17.03
N ARG A 48 -2.85 0.93 -17.50
CA ARG A 48 -4.31 1.12 -17.43
C ARG A 48 -4.80 1.22 -15.99
N ALA A 49 -4.29 0.37 -15.10
CA ALA A 49 -4.65 0.37 -13.69
C ALA A 49 -4.23 1.65 -12.98
N LEU A 50 -2.98 2.10 -13.18
CA LEU A 50 -2.46 3.33 -12.57
C LEU A 50 -3.17 4.57 -13.12
N ASN A 51 -3.47 4.60 -14.42
CA ASN A 51 -4.24 5.70 -15.02
C ASN A 51 -5.69 5.73 -14.51
N TRP A 52 -6.33 4.57 -14.38
CA TRP A 52 -7.64 4.48 -13.75
C TRP A 52 -7.60 4.97 -12.30
N LEU A 53 -6.62 4.52 -11.52
CA LEU A 53 -6.48 4.90 -10.12
C LEU A 53 -6.28 6.41 -9.99
N ALA A 54 -5.42 7.02 -10.80
CA ALA A 54 -5.23 8.47 -10.82
C ALA A 54 -6.51 9.23 -11.22
N ALA A 55 -7.30 8.70 -12.15
CA ALA A 55 -8.57 9.30 -12.59
C ALA A 55 -9.71 9.09 -11.58
N ALA A 56 -9.66 8.02 -10.78
CA ALA A 56 -10.66 7.71 -9.75
C ALA A 56 -10.52 8.57 -8.49
N GLN A 57 -9.44 9.36 -8.37
CA GLN A 57 -9.26 10.28 -7.23
C GLN A 57 -10.41 11.30 -7.18
N ARG A 58 -11.00 11.47 -5.99
CA ARG A 58 -12.04 12.47 -5.74
C ARG A 58 -11.45 13.88 -5.76
N GLY A 59 -12.32 14.89 -5.93
CA GLY A 59 -11.92 16.30 -5.99
C GLY A 59 -11.24 16.83 -4.72
N ASP A 60 -11.46 16.17 -3.57
CA ASP A 60 -10.82 16.46 -2.28
C ASP A 60 -9.44 15.79 -2.12
N GLY A 61 -8.98 15.02 -3.11
CA GLY A 61 -7.70 14.31 -3.07
C GLY A 61 -7.76 12.89 -2.51
N THR A 62 -8.94 12.41 -2.12
CA THR A 62 -9.10 11.09 -1.52
C THR A 62 -9.43 9.99 -2.51
N TRP A 63 -9.24 8.75 -2.08
CA TRP A 63 -9.88 7.58 -2.69
C TRP A 63 -10.86 6.95 -1.71
N GLN A 64 -11.98 6.51 -2.24
CA GLN A 64 -12.98 5.70 -1.56
C GLN A 64 -13.51 4.65 -2.53
N GLU A 65 -14.07 3.57 -2.00
CA GLU A 65 -14.83 2.66 -2.83
C GLU A 65 -16.11 3.30 -3.35
N HIS A 66 -16.61 2.77 -4.47
CA HIS A 66 -17.90 3.16 -5.02
C HIS A 66 -19.02 2.76 -4.05
N GLU A 67 -20.04 3.61 -3.85
CA GLU A 67 -21.12 3.38 -2.88
C GLU A 67 -21.86 2.05 -3.10
N ALA A 68 -21.98 1.61 -4.35
CA ALA A 68 -22.58 0.32 -4.72
C ALA A 68 -21.89 -0.90 -4.09
N LEU A 69 -20.62 -0.77 -3.66
CA LEU A 69 -19.86 -1.85 -3.01
C LEU A 69 -20.13 -1.95 -1.50
N ALA A 70 -20.86 -1.02 -0.89
CA ALA A 70 -21.06 -0.97 0.56
C ALA A 70 -21.65 -2.27 1.15
N GLY A 71 -22.43 -3.02 0.38
CA GLY A 71 -23.04 -4.28 0.83
C GLY A 71 -22.06 -5.45 1.00
N GLU A 72 -20.90 -5.39 0.36
CA GLU A 72 -19.87 -6.44 0.41
C GLU A 72 -18.49 -5.93 0.86
N ALA A 73 -18.34 -4.62 1.07
CA ALA A 73 -17.09 -3.99 1.41
C ALA A 73 -16.60 -4.45 2.81
N PRO A 74 -15.34 -4.90 2.94
CA PRO A 74 -14.73 -5.11 4.24
C PRO A 74 -14.53 -3.76 4.97
N PRO A 75 -14.27 -3.77 6.29
CA PRO A 75 -14.14 -2.53 7.08
C PRO A 75 -13.14 -1.52 6.50
N TRP A 76 -12.01 -1.98 5.94
CA TRP A 76 -10.98 -1.10 5.39
C TRP A 76 -11.32 -0.50 4.02
N ALA A 77 -12.38 -0.98 3.37
CA ALA A 77 -12.83 -0.48 2.08
C ALA A 77 -14.27 0.06 2.13
N MET A 78 -14.83 0.23 3.33
CA MET A 78 -16.21 0.68 3.51
C MET A 78 -16.42 2.11 2.93
N PRO A 79 -17.28 2.30 1.92
CA PRO A 79 -17.56 3.62 1.37
C PRO A 79 -18.07 4.60 2.45
N GLY A 80 -17.55 5.82 2.46
CA GLY A 80 -17.95 6.86 3.41
C GLY A 80 -17.36 6.72 4.82
N ASP A 81 -16.70 5.62 5.16
CA ASP A 81 -16.01 5.47 6.44
C ASP A 81 -14.69 6.27 6.46
N PRO A 82 -14.42 7.11 7.49
CA PRO A 82 -13.20 7.91 7.54
C PRO A 82 -11.91 7.08 7.66
N GLU A 83 -11.93 5.98 8.42
CA GLU A 83 -10.76 5.11 8.58
C GLU A 83 -10.43 4.41 7.26
N ALA A 84 -11.45 3.90 6.57
CA ALA A 84 -11.34 3.32 5.23
C ALA A 84 -10.85 4.34 4.20
N THR A 85 -11.35 5.57 4.25
CA THR A 85 -10.91 6.66 3.35
C THR A 85 -9.41 6.93 3.53
N LEU A 86 -8.92 6.94 4.78
CA LEU A 86 -7.49 7.13 5.04
C LEU A 86 -6.67 5.95 4.54
N TYR A 87 -7.11 4.72 4.77
CA TYR A 87 -6.46 3.54 4.25
C TYR A 87 -6.38 3.54 2.72
N LEU A 88 -7.51 3.72 2.03
CA LEU A 88 -7.60 3.70 0.57
C LEU A 88 -6.78 4.84 -0.06
N THR A 89 -6.82 6.03 0.53
CA THR A 89 -6.00 7.16 0.04
C THR A 89 -4.51 6.89 0.22
N SER A 90 -4.12 6.26 1.33
CA SER A 90 -2.73 5.90 1.61
C SER A 90 -2.22 4.83 0.65
N VAL A 91 -2.96 3.73 0.46
CA VAL A 91 -2.54 2.60 -0.39
C VAL A 91 -2.58 2.96 -1.88
N ALA A 92 -3.58 3.72 -2.33
CA ALA A 92 -3.64 4.20 -3.70
C ALA A 92 -2.49 5.15 -4.01
N GLY A 93 -2.24 6.12 -3.12
CA GLY A 93 -1.09 7.02 -3.21
C GLY A 93 0.23 6.27 -3.22
N PHE A 94 0.38 5.26 -2.35
CA PHE A 94 1.56 4.40 -2.30
C PHE A 94 1.85 3.70 -3.63
N TRP A 95 0.86 3.08 -4.28
CA TRP A 95 1.09 2.37 -5.55
C TRP A 95 1.41 3.31 -6.71
N LEU A 96 0.78 4.50 -6.77
CA LEU A 96 1.17 5.55 -7.71
C LEU A 96 2.62 6.01 -7.45
N THR A 97 3.02 6.14 -6.19
CA THR A 97 4.40 6.45 -5.79
C THR A 97 5.37 5.33 -6.19
N ALA A 98 5.06 4.07 -5.92
CA ALA A 98 5.90 2.91 -6.23
C ALA A 98 6.17 2.79 -7.74
N ALA A 99 5.14 3.02 -8.56
CA ALA A 99 5.26 3.05 -10.02
C ALA A 99 6.11 4.25 -10.49
N ALA A 100 5.93 5.43 -9.90
CA ALA A 100 6.73 6.61 -10.22
C ALA A 100 8.23 6.38 -9.92
N VAL A 101 8.54 5.81 -8.75
CA VAL A 101 9.91 5.46 -8.34
C VAL A 101 10.52 4.40 -9.27
N GLU A 102 9.75 3.38 -9.69
CA GLU A 102 10.26 2.38 -10.64
C GLU A 102 10.52 2.96 -12.03
N ALA A 103 9.66 3.87 -12.50
CA ALA A 103 9.79 4.48 -13.82
C ALA A 103 10.92 5.52 -13.88
N ASP A 104 11.20 6.18 -12.76
CA ASP A 104 12.22 7.22 -12.65
C ASP A 104 12.80 7.29 -11.22
N PRO A 105 13.82 6.48 -10.91
CA PRO A 105 14.43 6.43 -9.58
C PRO A 105 15.00 7.78 -9.11
N TYR A 106 15.36 8.66 -10.04
CA TYR A 106 15.90 9.99 -9.76
C TYR A 106 14.81 11.07 -9.69
N GLN A 107 13.54 10.68 -9.91
CA GLN A 107 12.37 11.55 -9.81
C GLN A 107 12.46 12.81 -10.67
N THR A 108 13.06 12.68 -11.86
CA THR A 108 13.14 13.78 -12.83
C THR A 108 11.78 14.09 -13.47
N ARG A 109 10.88 13.10 -13.47
CA ARG A 109 9.49 13.19 -13.90
C ARG A 109 8.56 12.97 -12.70
N SER A 110 7.38 13.56 -12.77
CA SER A 110 6.34 13.36 -11.76
C SER A 110 5.06 12.82 -12.42
N PRO A 111 5.07 11.57 -12.90
CA PRO A 111 3.82 10.93 -13.29
C PRO A 111 2.87 10.95 -12.08
N TYR A 112 1.61 11.30 -12.31
CA TYR A 112 0.59 11.43 -11.26
C TYR A 112 0.90 12.51 -10.20
N GLY A 113 1.82 13.44 -10.47
CA GLY A 113 2.32 14.41 -9.47
C GLY A 113 1.23 15.25 -8.80
N GLU A 114 0.21 15.66 -9.54
CA GLU A 114 -0.94 16.40 -8.99
C GLU A 114 -1.80 15.53 -8.07
N ALA A 115 -2.10 14.30 -8.50
CA ALA A 115 -2.87 13.35 -7.69
C ALA A 115 -2.13 13.01 -6.39
N LEU A 116 -0.83 12.72 -6.49
CA LEU A 116 0.03 12.46 -5.34
C LEU A 116 0.15 13.67 -4.40
N ALA A 117 0.22 14.89 -4.93
CA ALA A 117 0.29 16.11 -4.11
C ALA A 117 -0.99 16.31 -3.30
N ARG A 118 -2.17 16.13 -3.90
CA ARG A 118 -3.46 16.21 -3.20
C ARG A 118 -3.59 15.11 -2.14
N ALA A 119 -3.23 13.88 -2.50
CA ALA A 119 -3.26 12.73 -1.60
C ALA A 119 -2.40 12.97 -0.35
N ALA A 120 -1.15 13.39 -0.55
CA ALA A 120 -0.22 13.65 0.54
C ALA A 120 -0.71 14.81 1.43
N ALA A 121 -1.18 15.92 0.84
CA ALA A 121 -1.72 17.04 1.61
C ALA A 121 -2.93 16.62 2.46
N TRP A 122 -3.82 15.80 1.90
CA TRP A 122 -4.95 15.26 2.65
C TRP A 122 -4.50 14.30 3.76
N VAL A 123 -3.58 13.36 3.49
CA VAL A 123 -3.05 12.43 4.51
C VAL A 123 -2.40 13.20 5.67
N VAL A 124 -1.60 14.23 5.39
CA VAL A 124 -1.01 15.09 6.43
C VAL A 124 -2.08 15.71 7.32
N SER A 125 -3.21 16.14 6.75
CA SER A 125 -4.33 16.71 7.52
C SER A 125 -5.00 15.70 8.47
N GLN A 126 -4.82 14.39 8.23
CA GLN A 126 -5.38 13.33 9.07
C GLN A 126 -4.42 12.86 10.17
N LEU A 127 -3.14 13.22 10.09
CA LEU A 127 -2.16 12.84 11.12
C LEU A 127 -2.36 13.64 12.40
N HIS A 128 -2.29 12.96 13.54
CA HIS A 128 -2.26 13.62 14.84
C HIS A 128 -0.90 14.31 15.10
N PRO A 129 -0.83 15.27 16.04
CA PRO A 129 0.43 15.92 16.45
C PRO A 129 1.48 15.03 17.12
N ASP A 130 1.18 13.77 17.44
CA ASP A 130 2.16 12.76 17.88
C ASP A 130 2.68 11.85 16.75
N GLY A 131 2.00 11.82 15.59
CA GLY A 131 2.40 11.06 14.41
C GLY A 131 1.51 9.84 14.19
N THR A 132 0.59 9.59 15.13
CA THR A 132 -0.43 8.56 14.98
C THR A 132 -1.47 8.98 13.95
N TRP A 133 -2.22 8.00 13.45
CA TRP A 133 -3.27 8.18 12.46
C TRP A 133 -4.52 7.40 12.89
N PRO A 134 -5.73 7.92 12.59
CA PRO A 134 -6.99 7.26 12.92
C PRO A 134 -7.41 6.29 11.80
N SER A 135 -6.67 5.21 11.60
CA SER A 135 -7.01 4.17 10.61
C SER A 135 -6.25 2.87 10.92
N PHE A 136 -6.47 1.86 10.07
CA PHE A 136 -5.78 0.58 10.07
C PHE A 136 -4.26 0.77 10.08
N LEU A 137 -3.54 -0.16 10.71
CA LEU A 137 -2.09 -0.10 10.85
C LEU A 137 -1.38 0.10 9.49
N ALA A 138 -1.91 -0.56 8.45
CA ALA A 138 -1.36 -0.49 7.10
C ALA A 138 -1.40 0.90 6.46
N ALA A 139 -2.32 1.77 6.86
CA ALA A 139 -2.34 3.15 6.39
C ALA A 139 -1.03 3.88 6.73
N GLY A 140 -0.38 3.52 7.84
CA GLY A 140 0.88 4.12 8.29
C GLY A 140 2.04 3.92 7.32
N TRP A 141 2.39 2.68 6.99
CA TRP A 141 3.56 2.44 6.12
C TRP A 141 3.32 2.86 4.66
N HIS A 142 2.09 2.75 4.17
CA HIS A 142 1.72 3.31 2.86
C HIS A 142 1.85 4.84 2.86
N SER A 143 1.35 5.50 3.91
CA SER A 143 1.49 6.96 4.09
C SER A 143 2.94 7.38 4.20
N ALA A 144 3.77 6.68 4.99
CA ALA A 144 5.17 7.04 5.18
C ALA A 144 5.91 7.13 3.84
N GLY A 145 5.69 6.16 2.95
CA GLY A 145 6.23 6.13 1.60
C GLY A 145 5.74 7.29 0.72
N LEU A 146 4.42 7.50 0.66
CA LEU A 146 3.80 8.61 -0.08
C LEU A 146 4.34 9.97 0.40
N LEU A 147 4.33 10.21 1.70
CA LEU A 147 4.74 11.47 2.32
C LEU A 147 6.21 11.78 2.09
N HIS A 148 7.08 10.78 2.23
CA HIS A 148 8.51 10.95 1.97
C HIS A 148 8.76 11.41 0.52
N GLN A 149 8.12 10.74 -0.44
CA GLN A 149 8.27 11.06 -1.86
C GLN A 149 7.63 12.39 -2.26
N ARG A 150 6.72 12.92 -1.43
CA ARG A 150 6.13 14.25 -1.58
C ARG A 150 6.76 15.31 -0.68
N GLN A 151 7.95 15.03 -0.14
CA GLN A 151 8.76 15.96 0.67
C GLN A 151 8.13 16.38 2.01
N PHE A 152 7.10 15.68 2.46
CA PHE A 152 6.57 15.75 3.84
C PHE A 152 7.45 14.90 4.76
N PHE A 153 8.74 15.25 4.81
CA PHE A 153 9.76 14.45 5.50
C PHE A 153 9.53 14.36 7.01
N TYR A 154 9.04 15.45 7.62
CA TYR A 154 8.79 15.49 9.06
C TYR A 154 7.62 14.57 9.45
N GLU A 155 6.53 14.62 8.69
CA GLU A 155 5.36 13.77 8.87
C GLU A 155 5.68 12.31 8.60
N SER A 156 6.39 12.02 7.50
CA SER A 156 6.87 10.67 7.19
C SER A 156 7.75 10.11 8.31
N ALA A 157 8.68 10.90 8.85
CA ALA A 157 9.54 10.47 9.95
C ALA A 157 8.75 10.17 11.23
N ARG A 158 7.74 10.97 11.56
CA ARG A 158 6.89 10.74 12.75
C ARG A 158 6.05 9.47 12.63
N VAL A 159 5.49 9.22 11.44
CA VAL A 159 4.81 7.95 11.16
C VAL A 159 5.77 6.77 11.32
N GLN A 160 7.02 6.88 10.81
CA GLN A 160 8.04 5.85 10.98
C GLN A 160 8.44 5.62 12.44
N MET A 161 8.51 6.66 13.28
CA MET A 161 8.74 6.50 14.72
C MET A 161 7.62 5.68 15.37
N VAL A 162 6.35 6.04 15.12
CA VAL A 162 5.19 5.31 15.65
C VAL A 162 5.17 3.86 15.17
N LEU A 163 5.52 3.60 13.90
CA LEU A 163 5.67 2.25 13.37
C LEU A 163 6.76 1.47 14.12
N GLY A 164 7.93 2.08 14.37
CA GLY A 164 9.00 1.42 15.12
C GLY A 164 8.70 1.20 16.60
N GLU A 165 7.90 2.07 17.23
CA GLU A 165 7.40 1.87 18.60
C GLU A 165 6.42 0.68 18.68
N ARG A 166 5.58 0.50 17.66
CA ARG A 166 4.62 -0.62 17.58
C ARG A 166 5.25 -1.94 17.12
N LEU A 167 6.40 -1.87 16.47
CA LEU A 167 7.08 -3.00 15.83
C LEU A 167 7.25 -4.26 16.70
N PRO A 168 7.59 -4.16 18.01
CA PRO A 168 7.72 -5.34 18.88
C PRO A 168 6.43 -6.17 18.98
N ASP A 169 5.27 -5.52 18.93
CA ASP A 169 3.95 -6.13 19.11
C ASP A 169 3.25 -6.48 17.79
N MET A 170 3.82 -6.09 16.65
CA MET A 170 3.27 -6.40 15.34
C MET A 170 3.32 -7.91 15.05
N ALA A 171 2.30 -8.41 14.34
CA ALA A 171 2.34 -9.75 13.78
C ALA A 171 3.41 -9.83 12.67
N PRO A 172 4.01 -11.00 12.43
CA PRO A 172 5.07 -11.14 11.43
C PRO A 172 4.64 -10.72 10.03
N ALA A 173 3.39 -10.99 9.66
CA ALA A 173 2.79 -10.55 8.40
C ALA A 173 2.78 -9.03 8.23
N ASP A 174 2.46 -8.28 9.29
CA ASP A 174 2.47 -6.82 9.27
C ASP A 174 3.90 -6.28 9.18
N VAL A 175 4.84 -6.87 9.91
CA VAL A 175 6.27 -6.49 9.84
C VAL A 175 6.82 -6.72 8.43
N ALA A 176 6.51 -7.87 7.82
CA ALA A 176 6.91 -8.20 6.46
C ALA A 176 6.32 -7.19 5.45
N SER A 177 5.03 -6.91 5.56
CA SER A 177 4.31 -6.00 4.65
C SER A 177 4.82 -4.57 4.77
N MET A 178 4.99 -4.07 5.99
CA MET A 178 5.60 -2.77 6.27
C MET A 178 6.99 -2.67 5.65
N ALA A 179 7.88 -3.61 5.97
CA ALA A 179 9.26 -3.55 5.52
C ALA A 179 9.38 -3.68 3.98
N ALA A 180 8.57 -4.52 3.35
CA ALA A 180 8.51 -4.62 1.90
C ALA A 180 8.02 -3.31 1.26
N ALA A 181 6.95 -2.71 1.80
CA ALA A 181 6.39 -1.46 1.29
C ALA A 181 7.40 -0.30 1.38
N LEU A 182 8.04 -0.12 2.54
CA LEU A 182 9.03 0.95 2.73
C LEU A 182 10.21 0.81 1.75
N ARG A 183 10.79 -0.41 1.64
CA ARG A 183 11.87 -0.68 0.66
C ARG A 183 11.45 -0.37 -0.76
N ARG A 184 10.21 -0.71 -1.13
CA ARG A 184 9.71 -0.58 -2.50
C ARG A 184 9.73 0.85 -3.02
N VAL A 185 9.68 1.83 -2.12
CA VAL A 185 9.74 3.26 -2.43
C VAL A 185 11.04 3.91 -1.96
N ASN A 186 12.10 3.11 -1.80
CA ASN A 186 13.43 3.53 -1.35
C ASN A 186 13.42 4.26 0.01
N LEU A 187 12.45 3.94 0.86
CA LEU A 187 12.39 4.41 2.23
C LEU A 187 12.99 3.33 3.13
N GLY A 188 14.10 3.63 3.81
CA GLY A 188 14.54 2.79 4.93
C GLY A 188 15.90 2.11 4.84
N ASP A 189 16.96 2.75 4.33
CA ASP A 189 18.32 2.32 4.71
C ASP A 189 18.67 2.73 6.17
N ASP A 190 17.71 2.63 7.08
CA ASP A 190 17.75 3.19 8.43
C ASP A 190 17.34 2.19 9.53
N TRP A 191 17.16 2.71 10.73
CA TRP A 191 16.90 1.95 11.96
C TRP A 191 15.61 1.12 11.90
N LEU A 192 14.56 1.58 11.18
CA LEU A 192 13.26 0.92 11.18
C LEU A 192 13.33 -0.41 10.42
N LEU A 193 13.94 -0.43 9.23
CA LEU A 193 14.12 -1.68 8.48
C LEU A 193 15.10 -2.64 9.16
N GLN A 194 16.13 -2.12 9.83
CA GLN A 194 17.03 -2.97 10.62
C GLN A 194 16.29 -3.68 11.75
N ASN A 195 15.44 -2.95 12.49
CA ASN A 195 14.60 -3.53 13.54
C ASN A 195 13.54 -4.49 12.97
N ALA A 196 12.94 -4.17 11.83
CA ALA A 196 11.99 -5.06 11.16
C ALA A 196 12.65 -6.39 10.77
N ARG A 197 13.86 -6.35 10.20
CA ARG A 197 14.63 -7.56 9.87
C ARG A 197 14.96 -8.39 11.11
N LYS A 198 15.37 -7.74 12.20
CA LYS A 198 15.60 -8.42 13.48
C LYS A 198 14.32 -9.13 13.97
N ARG A 199 13.19 -8.43 13.95
CA ARG A 199 11.90 -8.98 14.35
C ARG A 199 11.44 -10.14 13.45
N LEU A 200 11.64 -10.04 12.14
CA LEU A 200 11.37 -11.13 11.22
C LEU A 200 12.26 -12.35 11.51
N ALA A 201 13.55 -12.17 11.81
CA ALA A 201 14.43 -13.27 12.20
C ALA A 201 13.99 -13.94 13.51
N GLU A 202 13.51 -13.18 14.49
CA GLU A 202 13.02 -13.70 15.78
C GLU A 202 11.69 -14.47 15.65
N THR A 203 10.91 -14.19 14.60
CA THR A 203 9.59 -14.78 14.38
C THR A 203 9.56 -15.80 13.25
N GLN A 204 10.72 -16.07 12.62
CA GLN A 204 10.85 -17.09 11.59
C GLN A 204 10.67 -18.47 12.20
N ARG A 205 9.77 -19.26 11.62
CA ARG A 205 9.56 -20.66 12.01
C ARG A 205 10.74 -21.53 11.56
N ILE A 206 10.84 -22.73 12.12
CA ILE A 206 11.92 -23.68 11.82
C ILE A 206 11.93 -24.14 10.34
N ASP A 207 10.77 -24.10 9.67
CA ASP A 207 10.63 -24.40 8.24
C ASP A 207 11.05 -23.22 7.34
N GLY A 208 11.46 -22.11 7.93
CA GLY A 208 11.86 -20.88 7.24
C GLY A 208 10.69 -19.95 6.89
N GLY A 209 9.45 -20.31 7.24
CA GLY A 209 8.24 -19.53 6.98
C GLY A 209 7.85 -18.58 8.11
N TRP A 210 6.78 -17.83 7.87
CA TRP A 210 6.15 -16.92 8.85
C TRP A 210 4.63 -17.12 8.83
N ASP A 211 4.00 -16.91 10.00
CA ASP A 211 2.56 -17.03 10.15
C ASP A 211 1.82 -15.85 9.49
N SER A 212 0.74 -16.17 8.77
CA SER A 212 -0.19 -15.18 8.23
C SER A 212 -1.31 -14.80 9.20
N ASN A 213 -1.70 -13.52 9.17
CA ASN A 213 -2.89 -13.02 9.86
C ASN A 213 -4.20 -13.64 9.32
N GLU A 214 -4.17 -14.19 8.09
CA GLU A 214 -5.30 -14.85 7.43
C GLU A 214 -5.31 -16.38 7.63
N GLY A 215 -4.34 -16.90 8.37
CA GLY A 215 -4.20 -18.32 8.68
C GLY A 215 -3.26 -19.10 7.75
N PRO A 216 -3.02 -20.40 8.05
CA PRO A 216 -1.87 -21.14 7.51
C PRO A 216 -1.85 -21.32 5.99
N LEU A 217 -3.01 -21.27 5.34
CA LEU A 217 -3.11 -21.37 3.87
C LEU A 217 -2.43 -20.19 3.16
N PHE A 218 -2.23 -19.07 3.84
CA PHE A 218 -1.67 -17.84 3.30
C PHE A 218 -0.21 -17.59 3.75
N ASP A 219 0.39 -18.51 4.53
CA ASP A 219 1.77 -18.38 5.03
C ASP A 219 2.80 -18.24 3.90
N VAL A 220 2.55 -18.85 2.75
CA VAL A 220 3.43 -18.75 1.57
C VAL A 220 3.53 -17.30 1.09
N ASN A 221 2.40 -16.58 1.04
CA ASN A 221 2.38 -15.18 0.60
C ASN A 221 3.18 -14.29 1.56
N ILE A 222 3.04 -14.54 2.86
CA ILE A 222 3.79 -13.81 3.89
C ILE A 222 5.28 -14.16 3.83
N THR A 223 5.63 -15.42 3.59
CA THR A 223 7.02 -15.85 3.43
C THR A 223 7.68 -15.15 2.24
N LEU A 224 7.01 -15.08 1.09
CA LEU A 224 7.51 -14.34 -0.08
C LEU A 224 7.68 -12.84 0.23
N THR A 225 6.76 -12.26 1.00
CA THR A 225 6.83 -10.86 1.42
C THR A 225 7.97 -10.60 2.40
N ALA A 226 8.19 -11.48 3.38
CA ALA A 226 9.31 -11.40 4.32
C ALA A 226 10.67 -11.52 3.62
N LEU A 227 10.78 -12.40 2.61
CA LEU A 227 11.99 -12.49 1.80
C LEU A 227 12.30 -11.19 1.03
N ARG A 228 11.28 -10.48 0.55
CA ARG A 228 11.44 -9.15 -0.08
C ARG A 228 11.84 -8.07 0.92
N ALA A 229 11.30 -8.12 2.14
CA ALA A 229 11.72 -7.24 3.22
C ALA A 229 13.21 -7.42 3.59
N CYS A 230 13.72 -8.66 3.48
CA CYS A 230 15.08 -9.02 3.88
C CYS A 230 16.15 -8.84 2.78
N ARG A 231 15.80 -8.94 1.49
CA ARG A 231 16.69 -8.63 0.36
C ARG A 231 16.93 -7.13 0.26
#